data_AF-A0A067Z3J0-F1
#
_entry.id   AF-A0A067Z3J0-F1
#
_cell.length_a   1.000
_cell.length_b   1.000
_cell.length_c   1.000
_cell.angle_alpha   90.00
_cell.angle_beta   90.00
_cell.angle_gamma   90.00
#
_symmetry.space_group_name_H-M   'P 1'
#
loop_
_entity.id
_entity.type
_entity.pdbx_description
1 polymer ?
#
loop_
_entity_poly.entity_id
_entity_poly.type
_entity_poly.pdbx_seq_one_letter_code
_entity_poly.pdbx_strand_id
1 'polypeptide(L)'
;MVMFIRAEIERLGGEYRFETRVEGFDMDGEGTERRLRGLRLSTGETLPAERVILAVGHSARDTFEMLRDAQVEMDAKPFSIGVRIEHPQSVIDVARFGASAGHEMLGAADYKLVHHASNGRAVYSFCMCPGGQVVAATSEEGQVVTNGMSQYSRAERNANSGIVVEVKPELDFPDDVLGGVAFQRKWEKAAFVAGGSNYNAPAQRVGDFLAGRPSTSLGAVVPSYQPGVTPTDLTQCLPAFVTDAIREALPQFERKLRGFSMEDAVMTGVETRTSSPIRLRRDRDGQSPTLRGLFPAGEGAGYAGGILSAGIDGIRAAEWLAASL
;
A
#
# COMPACT_ATOMS: atom_id res chain seq x y z
N MET A 1 -14.95 -15.82 5.78
CA MET A 1 -14.58 -15.00 6.96
C MET A 1 -15.34 -13.68 6.98
N VAL A 2 -15.11 -12.75 6.05
CA VAL A 2 -15.76 -11.41 6.05
C VAL A 2 -17.30 -11.48 6.03
N MET A 3 -17.88 -12.39 5.25
CA MET A 3 -19.35 -12.59 5.22
C MET A 3 -19.94 -12.96 6.58
N PHE A 4 -19.21 -13.70 7.43
CA PHE A 4 -19.68 -14.04 8.78
C PHE A 4 -19.64 -12.84 9.72
N ILE A 5 -18.60 -12.00 9.62
CA ILE A 5 -18.49 -10.77 10.40
C ILE A 5 -19.65 -9.82 10.05
N ARG A 6 -19.95 -9.67 8.76
CA ARG A 6 -21.11 -8.89 8.30
C ARG A 6 -22.42 -9.41 8.88
N ALA A 7 -22.70 -10.70 8.71
CA ALA A 7 -23.94 -11.30 9.17
C ALA A 7 -24.12 -11.17 10.69
N GLU A 8 -23.02 -11.27 11.45
CA GLU A 8 -23.06 -11.06 12.90
C GLU A 8 -23.37 -9.61 13.28
N ILE A 9 -22.79 -8.64 12.58
CA ILE A 9 -23.08 -7.21 12.80
C ILE A 9 -24.54 -6.90 12.46
N GLU A 10 -25.06 -7.43 11.34
CA GLU A 10 -26.49 -7.31 10.99
C GLU A 10 -27.40 -7.96 12.05
N ARG A 11 -27.03 -9.15 12.55
CA ARG A 11 -27.76 -9.84 13.63
C ARG A 11 -27.78 -9.03 14.94
N LEU A 12 -26.72 -8.29 15.23
CA LEU A 12 -26.60 -7.41 16.40
C LEU A 12 -27.30 -6.05 16.20
N GLY A 13 -27.92 -5.80 15.04
CA GLY A 13 -28.68 -4.58 14.73
C GLY A 13 -27.90 -3.51 13.97
N GLY A 14 -26.67 -3.82 13.52
CA GLY A 14 -25.92 -2.94 12.62
C GLY A 14 -26.46 -2.97 11.18
N GLU A 15 -26.19 -1.91 10.43
CA GLU A 15 -26.62 -1.76 9.04
C GLU A 15 -25.39 -1.61 8.12
N TYR A 16 -25.43 -2.24 6.95
CA TYR A 16 -24.45 -2.03 5.89
C TYR A 16 -25.10 -1.40 4.66
N ARG A 17 -24.59 -0.23 4.24
CA ARG A 17 -24.96 0.44 2.99
C ARG A 17 -23.80 0.35 2.00
N PHE A 18 -23.78 -0.68 1.18
CA PHE A 18 -22.80 -0.81 0.08
C PHE A 18 -23.09 0.24 -1.01
N GLU A 19 -22.09 0.49 -1.87
CA GLU A 19 -22.20 1.47 -2.98
C GLU A 19 -22.65 2.88 -2.53
N THR A 20 -22.36 3.23 -1.27
CA THR A 20 -22.76 4.49 -0.65
C THR A 20 -21.51 5.20 -0.14
N ARG A 21 -21.01 6.17 -0.92
CA ARG A 21 -19.81 6.93 -0.56
C ARG A 21 -20.20 8.17 0.24
N VAL A 22 -19.42 8.51 1.26
CA VAL A 22 -19.51 9.81 1.95
C VAL A 22 -18.72 10.85 1.16
N GLU A 23 -19.37 11.96 0.82
CA GLU A 23 -18.79 13.05 0.01
C GLU A 23 -18.67 14.37 0.78
N GLY A 24 -19.17 14.42 2.02
CA GLY A 24 -19.00 15.59 2.86
C GLY A 24 -19.59 15.45 4.25
N PHE A 25 -19.44 16.52 5.02
CA PHE A 25 -19.91 16.62 6.39
C PHE A 25 -20.85 17.81 6.55
N ASP A 26 -21.94 17.58 7.27
CA ASP A 26 -22.74 18.65 7.84
C ASP A 26 -22.21 18.93 9.25
N MET A 27 -21.89 20.20 9.50
CA MET A 27 -21.13 20.64 10.67
C MET A 27 -21.78 21.88 11.26
N ASP A 28 -21.76 21.97 12.60
CA ASP A 28 -22.13 23.18 13.35
C ASP A 28 -20.89 23.80 14.00
N GLY A 29 -20.96 25.11 14.26
CA GLY A 29 -19.93 25.86 14.97
C GLY A 29 -18.77 26.30 14.07
N GLU A 30 -17.81 27.01 14.66
CA GLU A 30 -16.65 27.56 13.97
C GLU A 30 -15.36 27.28 14.76
N GLY A 31 -14.21 27.35 14.08
CA GLY A 31 -12.90 27.14 14.71
C GLY A 31 -12.76 25.77 15.39
N THR A 32 -12.39 25.77 16.67
CA THR A 32 -12.19 24.56 17.49
C THR A 32 -13.47 23.97 18.06
N GLU A 33 -14.59 24.70 17.97
CA GLU A 33 -15.90 24.25 18.47
C GLU A 33 -16.73 23.51 17.41
N ARG A 34 -16.13 23.23 16.24
CA ARG A 34 -16.82 22.53 15.15
C ARG A 34 -17.25 21.12 15.57
N ARG A 35 -18.51 20.79 15.31
CA ARG A 35 -19.13 19.48 15.63
C ARG A 35 -19.78 18.88 14.40
N LEU A 36 -19.56 17.58 14.22
CA LEU A 36 -20.23 16.80 13.18
C LEU A 36 -21.72 16.62 13.52
N ARG A 37 -22.59 16.80 12.52
CA ARG A 37 -24.05 16.60 12.62
C ARG A 37 -24.59 15.60 11.61
N GLY A 38 -23.90 15.44 10.48
CA GLY A 38 -24.33 14.50 9.46
C GLY A 38 -23.28 14.25 8.40
N LEU A 39 -23.57 13.24 7.58
CA LEU A 39 -22.78 12.85 6.43
C LEU A 39 -23.58 13.14 5.16
N ARG A 40 -22.97 13.82 4.20
CA ARG A 40 -23.53 13.96 2.85
C ARG A 40 -23.07 12.76 2.02
N LEU A 41 -24.01 12.05 1.42
CA LEU A 41 -23.76 10.82 0.68
C LEU A 41 -23.76 11.09 -0.83
N SER A 42 -23.07 10.25 -1.60
CA SER A 42 -23.02 10.28 -3.06
C SER A 42 -24.39 10.05 -3.72
N THR A 43 -25.38 9.56 -2.96
CA THR A 43 -26.77 9.41 -3.38
C THR A 43 -27.57 10.71 -3.33
N GLY A 44 -26.99 11.78 -2.76
CA GLY A 44 -27.67 13.05 -2.46
C GLY A 44 -28.42 13.05 -1.11
N GLU A 45 -28.46 11.93 -0.39
CA GLU A 45 -29.01 11.84 0.97
C GLU A 45 -28.05 12.48 1.98
N THR A 46 -28.61 13.11 3.02
CA THR A 46 -27.90 13.42 4.26
C THR A 46 -28.27 12.38 5.31
N LEU A 47 -27.26 11.73 5.88
CA LEU A 47 -27.41 10.82 7.02
C LEU A 47 -27.06 11.55 8.32
N PRO A 48 -28.03 11.78 9.24
CA PRO A 48 -27.74 12.35 10.55
C PRO A 48 -26.76 11.47 11.34
N ALA A 49 -25.65 12.05 11.78
CA ALA A 49 -24.60 11.35 12.51
C ALA A 49 -23.73 12.34 13.27
N GLU A 50 -23.68 12.21 14.59
CA GLU A 50 -22.84 13.07 15.45
C GLU A 50 -21.50 12.42 15.80
N ARG A 51 -21.36 11.11 15.57
CA ARG A 51 -20.18 10.31 15.91
C ARG A 51 -19.88 9.36 14.77
N VAL A 52 -18.71 9.52 14.14
CA VAL A 52 -18.34 8.80 12.93
C VAL A 52 -16.91 8.31 13.04
N ILE A 53 -16.71 7.00 12.92
CA ILE A 53 -15.39 6.41 12.75
C ILE A 53 -15.02 6.48 11.27
N LEU A 54 -13.89 7.11 10.97
CA LEU A 54 -13.37 7.25 9.63
C LEU A 54 -12.26 6.22 9.39
N ALA A 55 -12.61 5.09 8.79
CA ALA A 55 -11.72 3.95 8.51
C ALA A 55 -11.62 3.65 7.00
N VAL A 56 -11.37 4.69 6.19
CA VAL A 56 -11.50 4.65 4.71
C VAL A 56 -10.32 4.01 3.97
N GLY A 57 -9.28 3.58 4.69
CA GLY A 57 -8.04 3.08 4.08
C GLY A 57 -7.22 4.19 3.41
N HIS A 58 -6.00 3.87 2.98
CA HIS A 58 -5.04 4.87 2.50
C HIS A 58 -5.15 5.21 1.01
N SER A 59 -6.12 4.61 0.30
CA SER A 59 -6.39 4.89 -1.12
C SER A 59 -7.58 5.83 -1.33
N ALA A 60 -8.26 6.28 -0.27
CA ALA A 60 -9.41 7.19 -0.32
C ALA A 60 -8.97 8.64 -0.55
N ARG A 61 -8.32 8.89 -1.69
CA ARG A 61 -7.66 10.16 -2.02
C ARG A 61 -8.66 11.31 -2.20
N ASP A 62 -9.81 11.03 -2.80
CA ASP A 62 -10.94 11.96 -2.89
C ASP A 62 -11.46 12.36 -1.49
N THR A 63 -11.50 11.40 -0.57
CA THR A 63 -11.87 11.65 0.83
C THR A 63 -10.81 12.49 1.54
N PHE A 64 -9.52 12.31 1.24
CA PHE A 64 -8.46 13.16 1.79
C PHE A 64 -8.54 14.62 1.30
N GLU A 65 -8.90 14.83 0.03
CA GLU A 65 -9.19 16.15 -0.52
C GLU A 65 -10.40 16.78 0.20
N MET A 66 -11.49 16.04 0.35
CA MET A 66 -12.67 16.50 1.09
C MET A 66 -12.36 16.84 2.55
N LEU A 67 -11.53 16.05 3.24
CA LEU A 67 -11.09 16.32 4.61
C LEU A 67 -10.25 17.59 4.71
N ARG A 68 -9.36 17.83 3.74
CA ARG A 68 -8.55 19.05 3.68
C ARG A 68 -9.45 20.27 3.48
N ASP A 69 -10.41 20.16 2.57
CA ASP A 69 -11.35 21.25 2.25
C ASP A 69 -12.30 21.53 3.43
N ALA A 70 -12.65 20.49 4.20
CA ALA A 70 -13.34 20.61 5.49
C ALA A 70 -12.43 21.06 6.65
N GLN A 71 -11.15 21.35 6.39
CA GLN A 71 -10.15 21.79 7.36
C GLN A 71 -10.01 20.82 8.55
N VAL A 72 -10.13 19.51 8.31
CA VAL A 72 -9.76 18.49 9.28
C VAL A 72 -8.24 18.46 9.39
N GLU A 73 -7.71 18.39 10.61
CA GLU A 73 -6.27 18.50 10.84
C GLU A 73 -5.52 17.23 10.42
N MET A 74 -4.48 17.42 9.60
CA MET A 74 -3.71 16.35 8.98
C MET A 74 -2.25 16.75 8.85
N ASP A 75 -1.34 15.79 8.90
CA ASP A 75 0.07 15.99 8.52
C ASP A 75 0.44 15.10 7.33
N ALA A 76 1.41 15.54 6.54
CA ALA A 76 2.12 14.67 5.61
C ALA A 76 2.89 13.60 6.39
N LYS A 77 2.87 12.35 5.91
CA LYS A 77 3.51 11.22 6.57
C LYS A 77 4.49 10.51 5.61
N PRO A 78 5.69 10.11 6.08
CA PRO A 78 6.56 9.22 5.32
C PRO A 78 5.88 7.90 4.96
N PHE A 79 6.22 7.39 3.78
CA PHE A 79 5.80 6.09 3.25
C PHE A 79 6.93 5.51 2.40
N SER A 80 6.72 4.35 1.76
CA SER A 80 7.73 3.76 0.89
C SER A 80 7.17 3.44 -0.50
N ILE A 81 8.04 3.54 -1.50
CA ILE A 81 7.76 3.22 -2.91
C ILE A 81 8.78 2.22 -3.43
N GLY A 82 8.41 1.40 -4.40
CA GLY A 82 9.36 0.57 -5.12
C GLY A 82 8.70 -0.33 -6.16
N VAL A 83 9.13 -1.58 -6.19
CA VAL A 83 8.68 -2.58 -7.18
C VAL A 83 8.33 -3.87 -6.48
N ARG A 84 7.50 -4.69 -7.13
CA ARG A 84 7.40 -6.11 -6.79
C ARG A 84 8.54 -6.84 -7.46
N ILE A 85 9.18 -7.77 -6.75
CA ILE A 85 10.17 -8.68 -7.33
C ILE A 85 9.64 -10.11 -7.27
N GLU A 86 9.83 -10.87 -8.34
CA GLU A 86 9.42 -12.27 -8.45
C GLU A 86 10.62 -13.19 -8.71
N HIS A 87 10.65 -14.28 -7.94
CA HIS A 87 11.58 -15.41 -8.11
C HIS A 87 10.76 -16.70 -8.12
N PRO A 88 11.23 -17.79 -8.76
CA PRO A 88 10.62 -19.10 -8.54
C PRO A 88 10.63 -19.42 -7.04
N GLN A 89 9.51 -19.88 -6.48
CA GLN A 89 9.40 -20.17 -5.05
C GLN A 89 10.47 -21.20 -4.61
N SER A 90 10.80 -22.15 -5.48
CA SER A 90 11.85 -23.15 -5.23
C SER A 90 13.24 -22.56 -5.00
N VAL A 91 13.57 -21.41 -5.60
CA VAL A 91 14.84 -20.72 -5.35
C VAL A 91 14.88 -20.24 -3.90
N ILE A 92 13.77 -19.67 -3.41
CA ILE A 92 13.65 -19.19 -2.04
C ILE A 92 13.63 -20.36 -1.05
N ASP A 93 12.89 -21.43 -1.37
CA ASP A 93 12.81 -22.63 -0.53
C ASP A 93 14.18 -23.27 -0.33
N VAL A 94 14.95 -23.46 -1.40
CA VAL A 94 16.31 -24.02 -1.33
C VAL A 94 17.25 -23.08 -0.58
N ALA A 95 17.16 -21.77 -0.79
CA ALA A 95 18.01 -20.80 -0.10
C ALA A 95 17.72 -20.71 1.41
N ARG A 96 16.48 -20.98 1.85
CA ARG A 96 16.07 -20.94 3.25
C ARG A 96 16.18 -22.28 3.98
N PHE A 97 15.73 -23.35 3.35
CA PHE A 97 15.56 -24.66 3.98
C PHE A 97 16.54 -25.71 3.47
N GLY A 98 17.25 -25.46 2.37
CA GLY A 98 18.21 -26.42 1.81
C GLY A 98 17.55 -27.76 1.48
N ALA A 99 18.06 -28.85 2.05
CA ALA A 99 17.55 -30.20 1.84
C ALA A 99 16.12 -30.41 2.37
N SER A 100 15.62 -29.53 3.25
CA SER A 100 14.28 -29.60 3.81
C SER A 100 13.22 -28.83 2.99
N ALA A 101 13.60 -28.27 1.84
CA ALA A 101 12.65 -27.64 0.91
C ALA A 101 11.55 -28.63 0.50
N GLY A 102 10.29 -28.20 0.54
CA GLY A 102 9.12 -29.04 0.23
C GLY A 102 8.54 -29.83 1.42
N HIS A 103 9.09 -29.69 2.63
CA HIS A 103 8.54 -30.31 3.83
C HIS A 103 7.17 -29.69 4.20
N GLU A 104 6.13 -30.53 4.34
CA GLU A 104 4.74 -30.07 4.54
C GLU A 104 4.55 -29.13 5.73
N MET A 105 5.23 -29.40 6.86
CA MET A 105 5.13 -28.52 8.05
C MET A 105 5.87 -27.19 7.91
N LEU A 106 6.92 -27.13 7.06
CA LEU A 106 7.66 -25.88 6.84
C LEU A 106 6.92 -25.00 5.82
N GLY A 107 6.23 -25.63 4.87
CA GLY A 107 5.50 -24.94 3.81
C GLY A 107 6.43 -24.16 2.87
N ALA A 108 5.85 -23.19 2.16
CA ALA A 108 6.59 -22.30 1.27
C ALA A 108 7.40 -21.27 2.09
N ALA A 109 8.69 -21.16 1.78
CA ALA A 109 9.64 -20.32 2.51
C ALA A 109 9.35 -18.83 2.36
N ASP A 110 9.63 -18.09 3.43
CA ASP A 110 9.54 -16.64 3.49
C ASP A 110 10.90 -15.95 3.54
N TYR A 111 10.89 -14.62 3.43
CA TYR A 111 12.07 -13.81 3.73
C TYR A 111 11.72 -12.41 4.23
N LYS A 112 12.68 -11.84 4.95
CA LYS A 112 12.72 -10.43 5.33
C LYS A 112 14.14 -9.90 5.15
N LEU A 113 14.28 -8.85 4.35
CA LEU A 113 15.55 -8.28 3.92
C LEU A 113 15.54 -6.77 4.16
N VAL A 114 16.68 -6.24 4.59
CA VAL A 114 16.92 -4.80 4.81
C VAL A 114 18.36 -4.48 4.40
N HIS A 115 18.58 -3.36 3.74
CA HIS A 115 19.88 -2.79 3.42
C HIS A 115 19.82 -1.27 3.60
N HIS A 116 20.89 -0.69 4.18
CA HIS A 116 21.05 0.76 4.28
C HIS A 116 21.99 1.20 3.15
N ALA A 117 21.44 1.86 2.15
CA ALA A 117 22.15 2.31 0.97
C ALA A 117 23.05 3.52 1.28
N SER A 118 24.11 3.67 0.49
CA SER A 118 25.08 4.76 0.61
C SER A 118 24.46 6.15 0.42
N ASN A 119 23.32 6.25 -0.28
CA ASN A 119 22.56 7.48 -0.44
C ASN A 119 21.67 7.85 0.76
N GLY A 120 21.84 7.19 1.90
CA GLY A 120 21.11 7.47 3.15
C GLY A 120 19.69 6.89 3.19
N ARG A 121 19.31 6.03 2.24
CA ARG A 121 18.00 5.38 2.20
C ARG A 121 18.07 3.95 2.75
N ALA A 122 16.98 3.50 3.35
CA ALA A 122 16.78 2.09 3.68
C ALA A 122 15.96 1.41 2.57
N VAL A 123 16.47 0.30 2.06
CA VAL A 123 15.77 -0.59 1.13
C VAL A 123 15.37 -1.84 1.88
N TYR A 124 14.11 -2.26 1.77
CA TYR A 124 13.64 -3.43 2.48
C TYR A 124 12.55 -4.19 1.73
N SER A 125 12.43 -5.48 2.05
CA SER A 125 11.33 -6.31 1.57
C SER A 125 10.07 -6.04 2.39
N PHE A 126 8.94 -5.84 1.72
CA PHE A 126 7.64 -5.55 2.28
C PHE A 126 6.58 -6.49 1.70
N CYS A 127 5.58 -6.87 2.52
CA CYS A 127 4.46 -7.72 2.10
C CYS A 127 4.92 -8.93 1.26
N MET A 128 5.86 -9.71 1.81
CA MET A 128 6.37 -10.89 1.11
C MET A 128 5.28 -11.98 1.08
N CYS A 129 5.06 -12.55 -0.10
CA CYS A 129 4.00 -13.48 -0.44
C CYS A 129 4.63 -14.77 -0.99
N PRO A 130 4.80 -15.82 -0.16
CA PRO A 130 5.27 -17.12 -0.62
C PRO A 130 4.23 -17.76 -1.54
N GLY A 131 4.70 -18.34 -2.65
CA GLY A 131 3.88 -19.04 -3.64
C GLY A 131 2.64 -18.23 -3.98
N GLY A 132 2.86 -16.96 -4.31
CA GLY A 132 1.84 -15.95 -4.52
C GLY A 132 1.88 -15.33 -5.90
N GLN A 133 1.13 -14.25 -6.05
CA GLN A 133 1.00 -13.48 -7.27
C GLN A 133 1.18 -11.99 -6.97
N VAL A 134 1.73 -11.29 -7.94
CA VAL A 134 1.73 -9.83 -8.02
C VAL A 134 0.38 -9.43 -8.62
N VAL A 135 -0.30 -8.44 -8.03
CA VAL A 135 -1.67 -8.06 -8.40
C VAL A 135 -1.77 -6.61 -8.86
N ALA A 136 -2.69 -6.34 -9.78
CA ALA A 136 -3.12 -4.99 -10.14
C ALA A 136 -3.96 -4.38 -9.02
N ALA A 137 -3.44 -3.35 -8.37
CA ALA A 137 -4.02 -2.72 -7.20
C ALA A 137 -4.43 -1.25 -7.42
N THR A 138 -4.54 -0.83 -8.70
CA THR A 138 -4.96 0.53 -9.02
C THR A 138 -6.43 0.76 -8.66
N SER A 139 -6.73 1.96 -8.19
CA SER A 139 -8.09 2.42 -7.89
C SER A 139 -8.40 3.75 -8.59
N GLU A 140 -7.55 4.18 -9.52
CA GLU A 140 -7.72 5.42 -10.28
C GLU A 140 -7.45 5.13 -11.77
N GLU A 141 -8.18 5.79 -12.66
CA GLU A 141 -8.00 5.65 -14.10
C GLU A 141 -6.64 6.19 -14.57
N GLY A 142 -6.06 5.54 -15.59
CA GLY A 142 -4.79 5.96 -16.17
C GLY A 142 -3.60 5.82 -15.23
N GLN A 143 -3.68 4.88 -14.27
CA GLN A 143 -2.69 4.63 -13.24
C GLN A 143 -2.43 3.13 -13.08
N VAL A 144 -1.17 2.77 -12.82
CA VAL A 144 -0.75 1.41 -12.50
C VAL A 144 -0.20 1.38 -11.08
N VAL A 145 -0.64 0.37 -10.31
CA VAL A 145 -0.19 0.10 -8.96
C VAL A 145 -0.04 -1.41 -8.80
N THR A 146 1.05 -1.84 -8.19
CA THR A 146 1.27 -3.23 -7.81
C THR A 146 1.01 -3.46 -6.31
N ASN A 147 0.64 -4.70 -5.98
CA ASN A 147 0.70 -5.27 -4.64
C ASN A 147 0.96 -6.79 -4.77
N GLY A 148 0.88 -7.53 -3.67
CA GLY A 148 1.06 -8.97 -3.64
C GLY A 148 -0.06 -9.67 -2.89
N MET A 149 -0.34 -10.90 -3.30
CA MET A 149 -1.31 -11.78 -2.69
C MET A 149 -0.79 -13.22 -2.70
N SER A 150 -1.13 -14.01 -1.68
CA SER A 150 -1.03 -15.47 -1.73
C SER A 150 -2.38 -16.08 -1.39
N GLN A 151 -2.71 -17.21 -2.03
CA GLN A 151 -3.75 -18.09 -1.53
C GLN A 151 -3.28 -18.78 -0.24
N TYR A 152 -4.21 -19.35 0.53
CA TYR A 152 -3.87 -20.11 1.74
C TYR A 152 -2.87 -21.24 1.45
N SER A 153 -3.02 -21.92 0.31
CA SER A 153 -2.14 -23.01 -0.12
C SER A 153 -0.71 -22.58 -0.44
N ARG A 154 -0.47 -21.28 -0.76
CA ARG A 154 0.84 -20.74 -1.14
C ARG A 154 1.56 -21.61 -2.19
N ALA A 155 0.80 -22.08 -3.17
CA ALA A 155 1.24 -23.09 -4.14
C ALA A 155 1.50 -22.53 -5.54
N GLU A 156 1.45 -21.20 -5.71
CA GLU A 156 1.79 -20.58 -7.00
C GLU A 156 3.30 -20.66 -7.26
N ARG A 157 3.68 -20.49 -8.52
CA ARG A 157 5.05 -20.72 -8.99
C ARG A 157 6.09 -19.79 -8.38
N ASN A 158 5.71 -18.54 -8.08
CA ASN A 158 6.65 -17.50 -7.71
C ASN A 158 6.50 -17.09 -6.24
N ALA A 159 7.63 -16.81 -5.59
CA ALA A 159 7.68 -15.95 -4.41
C ALA A 159 7.68 -14.50 -4.89
N ASN A 160 6.96 -13.61 -4.22
CA ASN A 160 7.08 -12.18 -4.49
C ASN A 160 7.14 -11.31 -3.23
N SER A 161 7.74 -10.12 -3.33
CA SER A 161 7.65 -9.08 -2.30
C SER A 161 7.83 -7.70 -2.90
N GLY A 162 7.35 -6.67 -2.21
CA GLY A 162 7.74 -5.30 -2.52
C GLY A 162 9.19 -5.06 -2.07
N ILE A 163 10.06 -4.62 -2.97
CA ILE A 163 11.38 -4.06 -2.62
C ILE A 163 11.23 -2.54 -2.67
N VAL A 164 11.15 -1.95 -1.49
CA VAL A 164 10.69 -0.57 -1.32
C VAL A 164 11.71 0.28 -0.59
N VAL A 165 11.64 1.58 -0.86
CA VAL A 165 12.53 2.62 -0.35
C VAL A 165 11.70 3.73 0.25
N GLU A 166 12.12 4.23 1.41
CA GLU A 166 11.43 5.30 2.13
C GLU A 166 11.45 6.64 1.36
N VAL A 167 10.29 7.27 1.31
CA VAL A 167 9.98 8.60 0.81
C VAL A 167 9.65 9.50 2.01
N LYS A 168 10.31 10.64 2.11
CA LYS A 168 10.21 11.57 3.24
C LYS A 168 9.53 12.88 2.80
N PRO A 169 8.55 13.39 3.57
CA PRO A 169 8.02 14.74 3.39
C PRO A 169 9.15 15.78 3.43
N GLU A 170 8.94 16.92 2.76
CA GLU A 170 9.86 18.07 2.65
C GLU A 170 11.18 17.79 1.89
N LEU A 171 11.62 16.53 1.82
CA LEU A 171 12.80 16.11 1.07
C LEU A 171 12.46 15.64 -0.35
N ASP A 172 11.43 14.78 -0.48
CA ASP A 172 11.13 14.10 -1.74
C ASP A 172 9.91 14.65 -2.47
N PHE A 173 9.09 15.44 -1.78
CA PHE A 173 7.92 16.11 -2.33
C PHE A 173 7.66 17.45 -1.62
N PRO A 174 6.92 18.39 -2.24
CA PRO A 174 6.65 19.71 -1.68
C PRO A 174 6.01 19.66 -0.30
N ASP A 175 6.21 20.73 0.48
CA ASP A 175 5.54 20.94 1.78
C ASP A 175 4.05 21.26 1.57
N ASP A 176 3.29 20.21 1.32
CA ASP A 176 1.83 20.19 1.21
C ASP A 176 1.33 18.91 1.90
N VAL A 177 0.23 19.01 2.64
CA VAL A 177 -0.31 17.89 3.41
C VAL A 177 -0.72 16.70 2.53
N LEU A 178 -1.13 16.96 1.29
CA LEU A 178 -1.43 15.95 0.26
C LEU A 178 -0.28 15.78 -0.74
N GLY A 179 0.90 16.34 -0.48
CA GLY A 179 2.09 16.23 -1.32
C GLY A 179 2.50 14.76 -1.56
N GLY A 180 2.34 13.91 -0.55
CA GLY A 180 2.55 12.46 -0.68
C GLY A 180 1.53 11.78 -1.60
N VAL A 181 0.27 12.20 -1.59
CA VAL A 181 -0.78 11.71 -2.52
C VAL A 181 -0.44 12.12 -3.95
N ALA A 182 -0.04 13.37 -4.15
CA ALA A 182 0.38 13.86 -5.46
C ALA A 182 1.62 13.13 -5.98
N PHE A 183 2.59 12.84 -5.09
CA PHE A 183 3.78 12.05 -5.41
C PHE A 183 3.42 10.63 -5.84
N GLN A 184 2.52 9.95 -5.13
CA GLN A 184 2.04 8.63 -5.53
C GLN A 184 1.39 8.69 -6.91
N ARG A 185 0.40 9.57 -7.13
CA ARG A 185 -0.28 9.74 -8.42
C ARG A 185 0.69 10.02 -9.58
N LYS A 186 1.74 10.81 -9.35
CA LYS A 186 2.78 11.09 -10.35
C LYS A 186 3.43 9.80 -10.86
N TRP A 187 3.89 8.94 -9.94
CA TRP A 187 4.59 7.71 -10.31
C TRP A 187 3.65 6.61 -10.80
N GLU A 188 2.41 6.57 -10.30
CA GLU A 188 1.38 5.64 -10.80
C GLU A 188 0.99 5.95 -12.26
N LYS A 189 0.89 7.24 -12.62
CA LYS A 189 0.68 7.69 -14.02
C LYS A 189 1.90 7.39 -14.90
N ALA A 190 3.11 7.64 -14.40
CA ALA A 190 4.33 7.32 -15.12
C ALA A 190 4.44 5.82 -15.40
N ALA A 191 4.05 4.98 -14.44
CA ALA A 191 4.00 3.53 -14.61
C ALA A 191 2.96 3.10 -15.64
N PHE A 192 1.77 3.72 -15.66
CA PHE A 192 0.77 3.47 -16.70
C PHE A 192 1.31 3.76 -18.10
N VAL A 193 2.00 4.89 -18.29
CA VAL A 193 2.64 5.25 -19.56
C VAL A 193 3.77 4.28 -19.93
N ALA A 194 4.67 3.98 -18.99
CA ALA A 194 5.77 3.04 -19.21
C ALA A 194 5.28 1.61 -19.48
N GLY A 195 4.10 1.26 -18.97
CA GLY A 195 3.40 0.02 -19.23
C GLY A 195 2.71 -0.05 -20.60
N GLY A 196 2.63 1.06 -21.34
CA GLY A 196 1.99 1.12 -22.66
C GLY A 196 0.55 1.64 -22.64
N SER A 197 0.12 2.31 -21.58
CA SER A 197 -1.19 2.95 -21.44
C SER A 197 -2.39 2.01 -21.62
N ASN A 198 -2.23 0.74 -21.22
CA ASN A 198 -3.22 -0.34 -21.38
C ASN A 198 -3.39 -1.18 -20.10
N TYR A 199 -2.96 -0.65 -18.95
CA TYR A 199 -2.94 -1.32 -17.64
C TYR A 199 -1.97 -2.51 -17.49
N ASN A 200 -1.17 -2.81 -18.51
CA ASN A 200 0.03 -3.61 -18.28
C ASN A 200 0.97 -2.88 -17.33
N ALA A 201 1.64 -3.62 -16.45
CA ALA A 201 2.66 -3.05 -15.58
C ALA A 201 4.02 -2.98 -16.29
N PRO A 202 4.83 -1.92 -16.10
CA PRO A 202 6.21 -1.91 -16.55
C PRO A 202 7.00 -2.99 -15.80
N ALA A 203 7.79 -3.78 -16.52
CA ALA A 203 8.61 -4.83 -15.93
C ALA A 203 10.03 -4.81 -16.49
N GLN A 204 10.98 -5.22 -15.68
CA GLN A 204 12.39 -5.31 -16.05
C GLN A 204 13.06 -6.47 -15.33
N ARG A 205 13.94 -7.17 -16.03
CA ARG A 205 14.78 -8.21 -15.44
C ARG A 205 15.80 -7.61 -14.48
N VAL A 206 16.07 -8.28 -13.38
CA VAL A 206 17.09 -7.86 -12.40
C VAL A 206 18.45 -7.67 -13.07
N GLY A 207 18.86 -8.58 -13.96
CA GLY A 207 20.14 -8.47 -14.67
C GLY A 207 20.23 -7.21 -15.54
N ASP A 208 19.16 -6.85 -16.24
CA ASP A 208 19.11 -5.65 -17.08
C ASP A 208 19.07 -4.37 -16.25
N PHE A 209 18.32 -4.36 -15.15
CA PHE A 209 18.27 -3.24 -14.22
C PHE A 209 19.63 -2.94 -13.55
N LEU A 210 20.34 -4.00 -13.12
CA LEU A 210 21.68 -3.88 -12.56
C LEU A 210 22.69 -3.37 -13.61
N ALA A 211 22.52 -3.77 -14.87
CA ALA A 211 23.36 -3.31 -15.97
C ALA A 211 22.95 -1.95 -16.56
N GLY A 212 21.90 -1.31 -16.06
CA GLY A 212 21.45 0.00 -16.50
C GLY A 212 20.89 0.03 -17.93
N ARG A 213 20.20 -1.03 -18.35
CA ARG A 213 19.59 -1.14 -19.70
C ARG A 213 18.13 -1.60 -19.62
N PRO A 214 17.25 -1.16 -20.55
CA PRO A 214 15.87 -1.66 -20.61
C PRO A 214 15.83 -3.15 -20.92
N SER A 215 14.81 -3.85 -20.39
CA SER A 215 14.50 -5.20 -20.86
C SER A 215 13.66 -5.12 -22.13
N THR A 216 14.06 -5.86 -23.16
CA THR A 216 13.28 -6.02 -24.41
C THR A 216 12.47 -7.32 -24.44
N SER A 217 12.85 -8.28 -23.60
CA SER A 217 12.14 -9.54 -23.34
C SER A 217 12.37 -9.98 -21.89
N LEU A 218 11.51 -10.88 -21.40
CA LEU A 218 11.66 -11.51 -20.10
C LEU A 218 12.26 -12.93 -20.26
N GLY A 219 12.74 -13.48 -19.15
CA GLY A 219 13.43 -14.77 -19.11
C GLY A 219 12.56 -15.91 -18.60
N ALA A 220 13.18 -16.83 -17.85
CA ALA A 220 12.50 -18.04 -17.35
C ALA A 220 11.42 -17.79 -16.29
N VAL A 221 11.49 -16.65 -15.58
CA VAL A 221 10.49 -16.26 -14.58
C VAL A 221 9.34 -15.57 -15.29
N VAL A 222 8.19 -16.24 -15.30
CA VAL A 222 6.96 -15.71 -15.89
C VAL A 222 6.30 -14.79 -14.86
N PRO A 223 6.08 -13.50 -15.17
CA PRO A 223 5.45 -12.55 -14.26
C PRO A 223 4.00 -12.95 -13.99
N SER A 224 3.56 -12.81 -12.75
CA SER A 224 2.20 -13.19 -12.36
C SER A 224 1.18 -12.05 -12.49
N TYR A 225 1.63 -10.80 -12.60
CA TYR A 225 0.77 -9.63 -12.75
C TYR A 225 -0.16 -9.75 -13.97
N GLN A 226 -1.46 -9.55 -13.72
CA GLN A 226 -2.52 -9.46 -14.73
C GLN A 226 -3.05 -8.02 -14.78
N PRO A 227 -3.39 -7.45 -15.96
CA PRO A 227 -3.63 -8.11 -17.25
C PRO A 227 -2.36 -8.55 -18.01
N GLY A 228 -1.19 -8.07 -17.61
CA GLY A 228 0.09 -8.42 -18.21
C GLY A 228 1.17 -7.42 -17.88
N VAL A 229 2.36 -7.60 -18.44
CA VAL A 229 3.48 -6.68 -18.25
C VAL A 229 4.10 -6.26 -19.58
N THR A 230 4.74 -5.11 -19.56
CA THR A 230 5.48 -4.55 -20.69
C THR A 230 6.96 -4.47 -20.31
N PRO A 231 7.85 -5.25 -20.95
CA PRO A 231 9.30 -5.14 -20.76
C PRO A 231 9.77 -3.73 -21.10
N THR A 232 10.40 -3.04 -20.15
CA THR A 232 10.82 -1.64 -20.29
C THR A 232 11.95 -1.30 -19.30
N ASP A 233 12.22 -0.01 -19.11
CA ASP A 233 13.10 0.53 -18.09
C ASP A 233 12.30 1.09 -16.91
N LEU A 234 12.49 0.52 -15.72
CA LEU A 234 11.79 0.95 -14.51
C LEU A 234 12.23 2.34 -14.02
N THR A 235 13.38 2.86 -14.48
CA THR A 235 13.80 4.23 -14.14
C THR A 235 12.84 5.30 -14.69
N GLN A 236 11.99 4.96 -15.66
CA GLN A 236 10.97 5.86 -16.20
C GLN A 236 9.80 6.11 -15.23
N CYS A 237 9.59 5.22 -14.26
CA CYS A 237 8.45 5.27 -13.34
C CYS A 237 8.84 5.25 -11.86
N LEU A 238 10.12 5.50 -11.54
CA LEU A 238 10.61 5.62 -10.16
C LEU A 238 11.58 6.80 -10.02
N PRO A 239 11.64 7.44 -8.83
CA PRO A 239 12.67 8.43 -8.55
C PRO A 239 14.09 7.84 -8.62
N ALA A 240 15.07 8.62 -9.05
CA ALA A 240 16.47 8.19 -9.13
C ALA A 240 17.01 7.67 -7.78
N PHE A 241 16.70 8.33 -6.66
CA PHE A 241 17.16 7.88 -5.35
C PHE A 241 16.62 6.50 -4.95
N VAL A 242 15.46 6.10 -5.50
CA VAL A 242 14.84 4.79 -5.28
C VAL A 242 15.56 3.74 -6.11
N THR A 243 15.73 3.99 -7.41
CA THR A 243 16.39 3.03 -8.31
C THR A 243 17.86 2.84 -7.96
N ASP A 244 18.58 3.90 -7.59
CA ASP A 244 19.98 3.80 -7.14
C ASP A 244 20.10 2.97 -5.86
N ALA A 245 19.22 3.20 -4.88
CA ALA A 245 19.22 2.43 -3.64
C ALA A 245 18.88 0.95 -3.87
N ILE A 246 17.86 0.65 -4.70
CA ILE A 246 17.50 -0.74 -5.05
C ILE A 246 18.65 -1.42 -5.79
N ARG A 247 19.32 -0.73 -6.72
CA ARG A 247 20.48 -1.25 -7.47
C ARG A 247 21.63 -1.61 -6.53
N GLU A 248 21.87 -0.81 -5.50
CA GLU A 248 22.86 -1.12 -4.46
C GLU A 248 22.43 -2.30 -3.57
N ALA A 249 21.14 -2.38 -3.22
CA ALA A 249 20.62 -3.37 -2.28
C ALA A 249 20.57 -4.80 -2.83
N LEU A 250 20.27 -4.97 -4.13
CA LEU A 250 20.11 -6.29 -4.75
C LEU A 250 21.34 -7.21 -4.55
N PRO A 251 22.59 -6.80 -4.86
CA PRO A 251 23.78 -7.61 -4.56
C PRO A 251 23.99 -7.90 -3.08
N GLN A 252 23.52 -7.02 -2.18
CA GLN A 252 23.60 -7.27 -0.74
C GLN A 252 22.55 -8.28 -0.29
N PHE A 253 21.38 -8.29 -0.93
CA PHE A 253 20.36 -9.31 -0.71
C PHE A 253 20.79 -10.67 -1.23
N GLU A 254 21.51 -10.76 -2.35
CA GLU A 254 22.13 -12.01 -2.85
C GLU A 254 23.03 -12.67 -1.80
N ARG A 255 23.81 -11.87 -1.05
CA ARG A 255 24.68 -12.36 0.03
C ARG A 255 23.89 -12.92 1.22
N LYS A 256 22.66 -12.45 1.44
CA LYS A 256 21.77 -12.88 2.53
C LYS A 256 20.87 -14.04 2.13
N LEU A 257 20.50 -14.10 0.85
CA LEU A 257 19.62 -15.09 0.27
C LEU A 257 20.11 -15.38 -1.15
N ARG A 258 20.83 -16.50 -1.32
CA ARG A 258 21.45 -16.86 -2.59
C ARG A 258 20.39 -17.03 -3.68
N GLY A 259 20.65 -16.49 -4.86
CA GLY A 259 19.72 -16.48 -6.00
C GLY A 259 18.76 -15.30 -6.03
N PHE A 260 18.79 -14.40 -5.05
CA PHE A 260 17.93 -13.22 -5.02
C PHE A 260 18.24 -12.23 -6.15
N SER A 261 19.49 -12.16 -6.60
CA SER A 261 19.89 -11.33 -7.76
C SER A 261 20.01 -12.14 -9.06
N MET A 262 19.30 -13.27 -9.18
CA MET A 262 19.28 -14.02 -10.44
C MET A 262 18.89 -13.12 -11.62
N GLU A 263 19.60 -13.23 -12.74
CA GLU A 263 19.43 -12.29 -13.87
C GLU A 263 18.00 -12.25 -14.40
N ASP A 264 17.33 -13.42 -14.43
CA ASP A 264 15.97 -13.60 -14.93
C ASP A 264 14.87 -13.29 -13.92
N ALA A 265 15.18 -12.92 -12.66
CA ALA A 265 14.17 -12.45 -11.74
C ALA A 265 13.51 -11.19 -12.30
N VAL A 266 12.19 -11.07 -12.12
CA VAL A 266 11.40 -10.00 -12.72
C VAL A 266 11.04 -8.99 -11.65
N MET A 267 11.32 -7.72 -11.92
CA MET A 267 10.77 -6.60 -11.16
C MET A 267 9.60 -6.00 -11.92
N THR A 268 8.46 -5.81 -11.24
CA THR A 268 7.22 -5.28 -11.78
C THR A 268 6.83 -4.03 -10.99
N GLY A 269 6.72 -2.89 -11.67
CA GLY A 269 6.41 -1.60 -11.06
C GLY A 269 4.94 -1.18 -11.21
N VAL A 270 4.42 -0.27 -10.39
CA VAL A 270 5.06 0.39 -9.23
C VAL A 270 4.29 0.11 -7.95
N GLU A 271 5.00 -0.19 -6.87
CA GLU A 271 4.42 -0.40 -5.53
C GLU A 271 4.46 0.94 -4.79
N THR A 272 3.36 1.69 -4.80
CA THR A 272 3.30 3.08 -4.30
C THR A 272 2.53 3.27 -3.01
N ARG A 273 1.75 2.26 -2.60
CA ARG A 273 0.74 2.38 -1.53
C ARG A 273 1.05 1.45 -0.36
N THR A 274 2.25 1.56 0.20
CA THR A 274 2.73 0.70 1.31
C THR A 274 2.19 1.10 2.68
N SER A 275 1.82 2.36 2.87
CA SER A 275 1.12 2.89 4.04
C SER A 275 0.52 4.26 3.68
N SER A 276 -0.25 4.86 4.59
CA SER A 276 -0.84 6.18 4.33
C SER A 276 0.21 7.28 4.14
N PRO A 277 0.05 8.12 3.10
CA PRO A 277 0.87 9.31 2.88
C PRO A 277 0.48 10.47 3.81
N ILE A 278 -0.57 10.30 4.61
CA ILE A 278 -1.03 11.28 5.59
C ILE A 278 -1.18 10.68 6.98
N ARG A 279 -1.26 11.56 7.98
CA ARG A 279 -1.70 11.26 9.34
C ARG A 279 -2.88 12.14 9.67
N LEU A 280 -4.06 11.55 9.88
CA LEU A 280 -5.20 12.27 10.42
C LEU A 280 -4.98 12.47 11.92
N ARG A 281 -4.92 13.71 12.41
CA ARG A 281 -4.69 13.95 13.84
C ARG A 281 -5.89 13.45 14.64
N ARG A 282 -5.62 12.77 15.75
CA ARG A 282 -6.61 12.45 16.76
C ARG A 282 -6.04 12.72 18.15
N ASP A 283 -6.86 13.21 19.07
CA ASP A 283 -6.46 13.48 20.44
C ASP A 283 -6.52 12.22 21.33
N ARG A 284 -6.32 12.40 22.64
CA ARG A 284 -6.33 11.30 23.63
C ARG A 284 -7.67 10.55 23.70
N ASP A 285 -8.75 11.21 23.31
CA ASP A 285 -10.12 10.70 23.33
C ASP A 285 -10.48 10.10 21.96
N GLY A 286 -9.51 9.99 21.04
CA GLY A 286 -9.66 9.35 19.74
C GLY A 286 -10.31 10.22 18.67
N GLN A 287 -10.64 11.48 18.98
CA GLN A 287 -11.36 12.37 18.08
C GLN A 287 -10.41 13.28 17.30
N SER A 288 -10.85 13.73 16.13
CA SER A 288 -10.20 14.86 15.44
C SER A 288 -10.19 16.09 16.37
N PRO A 289 -9.03 16.77 16.52
CA PRO A 289 -8.93 17.97 17.34
C PRO A 289 -9.71 19.17 16.75
N THR A 290 -9.95 19.17 15.43
CA THR A 290 -10.61 20.29 14.73
C THR A 290 -12.03 19.98 14.24
N LEU A 291 -12.52 18.76 14.45
CA LEU A 291 -13.90 18.37 14.17
C LEU A 291 -14.39 17.32 15.17
N ARG A 292 -15.12 17.75 16.20
CA ARG A 292 -15.66 16.86 17.24
C ARG A 292 -16.72 15.93 16.67
N GLY A 293 -16.69 14.69 17.13
CA GLY A 293 -17.52 13.61 16.59
C GLY A 293 -16.85 12.79 15.49
N LEU A 294 -15.75 13.24 14.88
CA LEU A 294 -15.00 12.46 13.90
C LEU A 294 -13.87 11.67 14.58
N PHE A 295 -13.79 10.36 14.37
CA PHE A 295 -12.80 9.45 14.96
C PHE A 295 -11.92 8.82 13.86
N PRO A 296 -10.75 9.39 13.55
CA PRO A 296 -9.84 8.81 12.55
C PRO A 296 -9.27 7.45 12.99
N ALA A 297 -9.38 6.44 12.13
CA ALA A 297 -8.95 5.07 12.45
C ALA A 297 -8.31 4.32 11.27
N GLY A 298 -7.58 3.27 11.62
CA GLY A 298 -6.97 2.33 10.70
C GLY A 298 -5.82 2.91 9.90
N GLU A 299 -5.51 2.25 8.78
CA GLU A 299 -4.35 2.58 7.96
C GLU A 299 -4.51 3.91 7.24
N GLY A 300 -5.72 4.25 6.77
CA GLY A 300 -6.00 5.53 6.10
C GLY A 300 -5.68 6.74 6.97
N ALA A 301 -6.05 6.67 8.24
CA ALA A 301 -5.72 7.67 9.24
C ALA A 301 -4.23 7.67 9.64
N GLY A 302 -3.47 6.65 9.23
CA GLY A 302 -2.05 6.50 9.51
C GLY A 302 -1.72 5.82 10.84
N TYR A 303 -2.67 5.16 11.51
CA TYR A 303 -2.48 4.51 12.83
C TYR A 303 -2.26 2.98 12.77
N ALA A 304 -2.32 2.40 11.59
CA ALA A 304 -2.09 0.97 11.35
C ALA A 304 -1.26 0.76 10.08
N GLY A 305 -0.78 -0.47 9.86
CA GLY A 305 0.03 -0.85 8.69
C GLY A 305 -0.18 -2.29 8.25
N GLY A 306 -1.38 -2.83 8.46
CA GLY A 306 -1.75 -4.20 8.12
C GLY A 306 -3.02 -4.67 8.84
N ILE A 307 -3.58 -5.79 8.38
CA ILE A 307 -4.91 -6.30 8.78
C ILE A 307 -5.10 -6.36 10.30
N LEU A 308 -4.16 -6.99 11.01
CA LEU A 308 -4.27 -7.15 12.47
C LEU A 308 -4.23 -5.80 13.19
N SER A 309 -3.25 -4.95 12.87
CA SER A 309 -3.12 -3.62 13.48
C SER A 309 -4.33 -2.71 13.19
N ALA A 310 -4.90 -2.82 11.98
CA ALA A 310 -6.09 -2.06 11.61
C ALA A 310 -7.33 -2.56 12.36
N GLY A 311 -7.46 -3.88 12.56
CA GLY A 311 -8.53 -4.46 13.39
C GLY A 311 -8.42 -4.02 14.86
N ILE A 312 -7.22 -4.03 15.43
CA ILE A 312 -6.96 -3.55 16.79
C ILE A 312 -7.31 -2.05 16.93
N ASP A 313 -6.88 -1.22 15.98
CA ASP A 313 -7.22 0.21 15.99
C ASP A 313 -8.73 0.44 15.81
N GLY A 314 -9.40 -0.41 15.03
CA GLY A 314 -10.86 -0.39 14.89
C GLY A 314 -11.61 -0.70 16.20
N ILE A 315 -11.14 -1.69 16.98
CA ILE A 315 -11.67 -1.95 18.33
C ILE A 315 -11.48 -0.72 19.21
N ARG A 316 -10.28 -0.13 19.20
CA ARG A 316 -9.99 1.05 20.02
C ARG A 316 -10.84 2.27 19.63
N ALA A 317 -11.06 2.48 18.33
CA ALA A 317 -11.95 3.52 17.83
C ALA A 317 -13.40 3.32 18.28
N ALA A 318 -13.88 2.08 18.29
CA ALA A 318 -15.20 1.74 18.82
C ALA A 318 -15.32 2.00 20.32
N GLU A 319 -14.29 1.68 21.12
CA GLU A 319 -14.24 1.99 22.56
C GLU A 319 -14.31 3.50 22.84
N TRP A 320 -13.53 4.31 22.11
CA TRP A 320 -13.56 5.76 22.24
C TRP A 320 -14.91 6.34 21.84
N LEU A 321 -15.49 5.87 20.74
CA LEU A 321 -16.82 6.29 20.31
C LEU A 321 -17.86 5.93 21.38
N ALA A 322 -17.86 4.70 21.91
CA ALA A 322 -18.78 4.26 22.95
C ALA A 322 -18.64 5.07 24.25
N ALA A 323 -17.42 5.41 24.66
CA ALA A 323 -17.17 6.26 25.83
C ALA A 323 -17.63 7.71 25.64
N SER A 324 -17.83 8.15 24.40
CA SER A 324 -18.31 9.49 24.07
C SER A 324 -19.84 9.60 23.98
N LEU A 325 -20.57 8.49 24.12
CA LEU A 325 -22.04 8.44 24.04
C LEU A 325 -22.71 9.19 25.19
#